data_AF-A0A1X4HYI3-F1
#
_entry.id   AF-A0A1X4HYI3-F1
#
_cell.length_a   1.000
_cell.length_b   1.000
_cell.length_c   1.000
_cell.angle_alpha   90.00
_cell.angle_beta   90.00
_cell.angle_gamma   90.00
#
_symmetry.space_group_name_H-M   'P 1'
#
loop_
_entity.id
_entity.type
_entity.pdbx_description
1 polymer ?
#
loop_
_entity_poly.entity_id
_entity_poly.type
_entity_poly.pdbx_seq_one_letter_code
_entity_poly.pdbx_strand_id
1 'polypeptide(L)'
;MNENTPAPAPSAAVTGMVDHVLALAATWTRWDGEPAHADGRLHTPHKAIRRVADHLVDHLAEMEARLAGEDPQPDHWHASLITTGADLAPFTPQDLDEARSRLTRLARVWANRLDALTDEQLDDSPGEGWSFRELARHLTESAYYADAVGDLS
;
A
#
# COMPACT_ATOMS: atom_id res chain seq x y z
N MET A 1 10.22 8.37 -31.87
CA MET A 1 9.41 9.35 -31.11
C MET A 1 8.85 8.56 -29.95
N ASN A 2 9.48 8.69 -28.77
CA ASN A 2 8.95 8.03 -27.58
C ASN A 2 7.77 8.88 -27.12
N GLU A 3 6.57 8.33 -27.22
CA GLU A 3 5.38 8.92 -26.61
C GLU A 3 5.67 9.06 -25.12
N ASN A 4 5.84 10.31 -24.68
CA ASN A 4 5.96 10.65 -23.28
C ASN A 4 4.56 10.50 -22.69
N THR A 5 4.15 9.27 -22.39
CA THR A 5 2.91 9.04 -21.65
C THR A 5 3.04 9.83 -20.34
N PRO A 6 2.17 10.81 -20.09
CA PRO A 6 2.24 11.55 -18.83
C PRO A 6 2.16 10.53 -17.69
N ALA A 7 3.02 10.72 -16.68
CA ALA A 7 2.97 9.88 -15.49
C ALA A 7 1.53 9.91 -14.94
N PRO A 8 1.00 8.75 -14.49
CA PRO A 8 -0.35 8.70 -13.95
C PRO A 8 -0.49 9.72 -12.80
N ALA A 9 -1.68 10.31 -12.67
CA ALA A 9 -1.99 11.17 -11.55
C ALA A 9 -1.66 10.45 -10.22
N PRO A 10 -1.17 11.16 -9.18
CA PRO A 10 -0.75 10.51 -7.93
C PRO A 10 -1.83 9.62 -7.30
N SER A 11 -3.08 10.06 -7.33
CA SER A 11 -4.24 9.28 -6.89
C SER A 11 -4.46 8.01 -7.73
N ALA A 12 -4.30 8.10 -9.06
CA ALA A 12 -4.41 6.97 -9.97
C ALA A 12 -3.29 5.93 -9.73
N ALA A 13 -2.09 6.38 -9.35
CA ALA A 13 -0.99 5.49 -8.98
C ALA A 13 -1.31 4.67 -7.72
N VAL A 14 -1.80 5.32 -6.66
CA VAL A 14 -2.15 4.65 -5.40
C VAL A 14 -3.33 3.69 -5.57
N THR A 15 -4.40 4.15 -6.23
CA THR A 15 -5.59 3.32 -6.49
C THR A 15 -5.28 2.14 -7.40
N GLY A 16 -4.49 2.35 -8.46
CA GLY A 16 -4.04 1.27 -9.34
C GLY A 16 -3.18 0.23 -8.63
N MET A 17 -2.32 0.64 -7.69
CA MET A 17 -1.58 -0.31 -6.85
C MET A 17 -2.52 -1.17 -6.00
N VAL A 18 -3.55 -0.57 -5.37
CA VAL A 18 -4.51 -1.32 -4.57
C VAL A 18 -5.34 -2.28 -5.42
N ASP A 19 -5.76 -1.86 -6.61
CA ASP A 19 -6.47 -2.72 -7.55
C ASP A 19 -5.62 -3.94 -7.95
N HIS A 20 -4.33 -3.74 -8.23
CA HIS A 20 -3.38 -4.81 -8.52
C HIS A 20 -3.23 -5.80 -7.35
N VAL A 21 -3.02 -5.28 -6.14
CA VAL A 21 -2.94 -6.10 -4.91
C VAL A 21 -4.22 -6.94 -4.73
N LEU A 22 -5.39 -6.33 -4.89
CA LEU A 22 -6.67 -7.04 -4.73
C LEU A 22 -6.95 -8.06 -5.85
N ALA A 23 -6.40 -7.84 -7.05
CA ALA A 23 -6.45 -8.80 -8.14
C ALA A 23 -5.64 -10.06 -7.80
N LEU A 24 -4.41 -9.91 -7.31
CA LEU A 24 -3.59 -11.04 -6.82
C LEU A 24 -4.26 -11.73 -5.63
N ALA A 25 -4.74 -10.95 -4.65
CA ALA A 25 -5.40 -11.47 -3.45
C ALA A 25 -6.63 -12.33 -3.77
N ALA A 26 -7.30 -12.09 -4.90
CA ALA A 26 -8.43 -12.92 -5.33
C ALA A 26 -8.05 -14.39 -5.58
N THR A 27 -6.76 -14.66 -5.83
CA THR A 27 -6.22 -16.02 -6.07
C THR A 27 -5.78 -16.71 -4.78
N TRP A 28 -5.49 -15.94 -3.72
CA TRP A 28 -4.89 -16.44 -2.48
C TRP A 28 -5.81 -17.28 -1.61
N THR A 29 -7.10 -17.39 -1.94
CA THR A 29 -8.01 -18.33 -1.28
C THR A 29 -7.64 -19.79 -1.52
N ARG A 30 -6.72 -20.05 -2.46
CA ARG A 30 -6.12 -21.36 -2.75
C ARG A 30 -4.77 -21.58 -2.06
N TRP A 31 -4.30 -20.63 -1.26
CA TRP A 31 -3.00 -20.75 -0.60
C TRP A 31 -2.91 -22.03 0.24
N ASP A 32 -1.85 -22.80 0.03
CA ASP A 32 -1.61 -24.12 0.63
C ASP A 32 -1.03 -24.05 2.04
N GLY A 33 -0.71 -22.84 2.51
CA GLY A 33 -0.11 -22.58 3.82
C GLY A 33 1.42 -22.46 3.78
N GLU A 34 2.07 -22.65 2.63
CA GLU A 34 3.51 -22.52 2.50
C GLU A 34 3.91 -21.06 2.18
N PRO A 35 4.68 -20.37 3.04
CA PRO A 35 5.10 -19.00 2.78
C PRO A 35 6.07 -18.88 1.60
N ALA A 36 5.90 -17.84 0.81
CA ALA A 36 6.90 -17.45 -0.18
C ALA A 36 8.13 -16.83 0.52
N HIS A 37 9.32 -17.09 -0.02
CA HIS A 37 10.58 -16.59 0.51
C HIS A 37 11.21 -15.64 -0.50
N ALA A 38 11.28 -14.35 -0.16
CA ALA A 38 11.91 -13.34 -1.00
C ALA A 38 12.68 -12.34 -0.13
N ASP A 39 13.89 -11.97 -0.55
CA ASP A 39 14.78 -11.03 0.14
C ASP A 39 15.00 -11.33 1.63
N GLY A 40 15.13 -12.61 1.96
CA GLY A 40 15.33 -13.09 3.33
C GLY A 40 14.10 -12.94 4.23
N ARG A 41 12.91 -12.71 3.65
CA ARG A 41 11.65 -12.52 4.37
C ARG A 41 10.61 -13.55 3.93
N LEU A 42 9.75 -13.90 4.89
CA LEU A 42 8.53 -14.66 4.66
C LEU A 42 7.42 -13.73 4.17
N HIS A 43 6.72 -14.18 3.15
CA HIS A 43 5.55 -13.53 2.57
C HIS A 43 4.38 -14.51 2.57
N THR A 44 3.25 -14.04 3.09
CA THR A 44 2.00 -14.79 3.18
C THR A 44 0.86 -13.85 2.74
N PRO A 45 -0.29 -14.39 2.31
CA PRO A 45 -1.44 -13.57 1.94
C PRO A 45 -1.82 -12.52 3.00
N HIS A 46 -1.96 -12.94 4.26
CA HIS A 46 -2.30 -12.03 5.37
C HIS A 46 -1.23 -10.99 5.63
N LYS A 47 0.05 -11.38 5.60
CA LYS A 47 1.15 -10.42 5.77
C LYS A 47 1.16 -9.39 4.65
N ALA A 48 0.93 -9.81 3.40
CA ALA A 48 0.90 -8.90 2.27
C ALA A 48 -0.21 -7.87 2.41
N ILE A 49 -1.46 -8.29 2.71
CA ILE A 49 -2.58 -7.37 2.95
C ILE A 49 -2.28 -6.43 4.11
N ARG A 50 -1.77 -6.95 5.22
CA ARG A 50 -1.41 -6.14 6.39
C ARG A 50 -0.33 -5.11 6.04
N ARG A 51 0.73 -5.50 5.34
CA ARG A 51 1.82 -4.59 4.97
C ARG A 51 1.39 -3.48 4.02
N VAL A 52 0.52 -3.79 3.06
CA VAL A 52 -0.08 -2.78 2.19
C VAL A 52 -0.94 -1.81 3.01
N ALA A 53 -1.79 -2.32 3.91
CA ALA A 53 -2.62 -1.49 4.76
C ALA A 53 -1.79 -0.60 5.71
N ASP A 54 -0.80 -1.18 6.40
CA ASP A 54 0.14 -0.48 7.28
C ASP A 54 0.80 0.66 6.51
N HIS A 55 1.41 0.39 5.35
CA HIS A 55 2.14 1.39 4.58
C HIS A 55 1.23 2.54 4.10
N LEU A 56 0.00 2.23 3.69
CA LEU A 56 -1.01 3.23 3.35
C LEU A 56 -1.44 4.07 4.57
N VAL A 57 -1.51 3.49 5.77
CA VAL A 57 -1.88 4.21 7.00
C VAL A 57 -0.72 5.06 7.49
N ASP A 58 0.50 4.53 7.50
CA ASP A 58 1.70 5.19 7.98
C ASP A 58 1.92 6.51 7.24
N HIS A 59 1.90 6.48 5.90
CA HIS A 59 2.08 7.68 5.10
C HIS A 59 0.84 8.58 5.06
N LEU A 60 -0.36 8.04 5.33
CA LEU A 60 -1.54 8.89 5.47
C LEU A 60 -1.43 9.70 6.77
N ALA A 61 -1.00 9.07 7.86
CA ALA A 61 -0.75 9.75 9.12
C ALA A 61 0.34 10.82 8.98
N GLU A 62 1.43 10.52 8.27
CA GLU A 62 2.48 11.50 7.93
C GLU A 62 1.93 12.69 7.14
N MET A 63 1.15 12.44 6.08
CA MET A 63 0.54 13.48 5.25
C MET A 63 -0.42 14.36 6.07
N GLU A 64 -1.30 13.75 6.87
CA GLU A 64 -2.26 14.50 7.69
C GLU A 64 -1.56 15.35 8.76
N ALA A 65 -0.52 14.84 9.42
CA ALA A 65 0.26 15.61 10.39
C ALA A 65 0.92 16.84 9.71
N ARG A 66 1.58 16.63 8.56
CA ARG A 66 2.21 17.72 7.80
C ARG A 66 1.20 18.77 7.33
N LEU A 67 0.02 18.35 6.87
CA LEU A 67 -1.06 19.25 6.50
C LEU A 67 -1.63 20.05 7.69
N ALA A 68 -1.60 19.47 8.90
CA ALA A 68 -2.00 20.12 10.14
C ALA A 68 -0.90 21.04 10.73
N GLY A 69 0.31 21.03 10.16
CA GLY A 69 1.47 21.74 10.71
C GLY A 69 2.07 21.07 11.95
N GLU A 70 1.84 19.76 12.11
CA GLU A 70 2.35 18.94 13.21
C GLU A 70 3.52 18.06 12.74
N ASP A 71 4.38 17.67 13.68
CA ASP A 71 5.46 16.72 13.42
C ASP A 71 4.89 15.29 13.26
N PRO A 72 5.22 14.57 12.16
CA PRO A 72 4.83 13.18 11.98
C PRO A 72 5.33 12.27 13.12
N GLN A 73 4.48 11.35 13.56
CA GLN A 73 4.86 10.33 14.53
C GLN A 73 5.67 9.22 13.83
N PRO A 74 6.85 8.84 14.34
CA PRO A 74 7.69 7.82 13.72
C PRO A 74 7.10 6.40 13.87
N ASP A 75 7.23 5.57 12.82
CA ASP A 75 6.98 4.12 12.92
C ASP A 75 8.10 3.44 13.71
N HIS A 76 7.72 2.77 14.80
CA HIS A 76 8.61 1.97 15.64
C HIS A 76 8.42 0.46 15.48
N TRP A 77 7.38 0.04 14.76
CA TRP A 77 6.98 -1.35 14.67
C TRP A 77 7.79 -2.12 13.62
N HIS A 78 8.27 -1.44 12.56
CA HIS A 78 9.09 -2.03 11.51
C HIS A 78 8.46 -3.30 10.92
N ALA A 79 7.16 -3.23 10.62
CA ALA A 79 6.30 -4.40 10.43
C ALA A 79 6.75 -5.38 9.34
N SER A 80 7.58 -4.94 8.38
CA SER A 80 8.11 -5.80 7.31
C SER A 80 9.00 -6.95 7.83
N LEU A 81 9.66 -6.75 8.98
CA LEU A 81 10.55 -7.72 9.60
C LEU A 81 9.82 -8.78 10.44
N ILE A 82 8.53 -8.58 10.71
CA ILE A 82 7.75 -9.40 11.63
C ILE A 82 6.73 -10.23 10.86
N THR A 83 6.74 -11.54 11.12
CA THR A 83 5.67 -12.45 10.73
C THR A 83 5.02 -12.96 12.01
N THR A 84 3.73 -12.71 12.17
CA THR A 84 2.92 -13.08 13.33
C THR A 84 2.18 -14.40 13.10
N GLY A 85 1.57 -14.95 14.14
CA GLY A 85 0.69 -16.11 13.99
C GLY A 85 -0.54 -15.84 13.12
N ALA A 86 -1.06 -14.61 13.13
CA ALA A 86 -2.17 -14.21 12.26
C ALA A 86 -1.75 -14.19 10.79
N ASP A 87 -0.51 -13.79 10.51
CA ASP A 87 0.03 -13.80 9.15
C ASP A 87 0.13 -15.22 8.56
N LEU A 88 0.19 -16.25 9.40
CA LEU A 88 0.31 -17.66 8.99
C LEU A 88 -1.06 -18.38 8.88
N ALA A 89 -2.16 -17.71 9.21
CA ALA A 89 -3.49 -18.30 9.12
C ALA A 89 -3.90 -18.56 7.66
N PRO A 90 -4.78 -19.54 7.37
CA PRO A 90 -5.35 -19.67 6.03
C PRO A 90 -6.00 -18.36 5.56
N PHE A 91 -5.91 -18.08 4.27
CA PHE A 91 -6.56 -16.92 3.66
C PHE A 91 -7.89 -17.36 3.06
N THR A 92 -8.99 -16.94 3.66
CA THR A 92 -10.35 -17.40 3.33
C THR A 92 -11.07 -16.42 2.39
N PRO A 93 -12.20 -16.83 1.78
CA PRO A 93 -13.06 -15.89 1.04
C PRO A 93 -13.53 -14.70 1.88
N GLN A 94 -13.70 -14.88 3.20
CA GLN A 94 -14.08 -13.81 4.13
C GLN A 94 -12.93 -12.80 4.31
N ASP A 95 -11.69 -13.29 4.40
CA ASP A 95 -10.50 -12.43 4.49
C ASP A 95 -10.32 -11.61 3.20
N LEU A 96 -10.60 -12.20 2.04
CA LEU A 96 -10.63 -11.48 0.76
C LEU A 96 -11.70 -10.38 0.73
N ASP A 97 -12.92 -10.68 1.20
CA ASP A 97 -14.00 -9.69 1.27
C ASP A 97 -13.64 -8.53 2.21
N GLU A 98 -13.06 -8.84 3.38
CA GLU A 98 -12.53 -7.85 4.32
C GLU A 98 -11.44 -6.99 3.69
N ALA A 99 -10.46 -7.60 3.01
CA ALA A 99 -9.38 -6.91 2.33
C ALA A 99 -9.90 -5.95 1.26
N ARG A 100 -10.82 -6.42 0.39
CA ARG A 100 -11.49 -5.57 -0.61
C ARG A 100 -12.21 -4.41 0.03
N SER A 101 -13.01 -4.68 1.05
CA SER A 101 -13.80 -3.70 1.78
C SER A 101 -12.90 -2.60 2.37
N ARG A 102 -11.81 -2.97 3.04
CA ARG A 102 -10.91 -2.02 3.71
C ARG A 102 -9.99 -1.28 2.74
N LEU A 103 -9.24 -1.99 1.90
CA LEU A 103 -8.24 -1.38 1.03
C LEU A 103 -8.87 -0.47 -0.02
N THR A 104 -10.04 -0.83 -0.57
CA THR A 104 -10.75 0.04 -1.53
C THR A 104 -11.13 1.38 -0.89
N ARG A 105 -11.64 1.35 0.35
CA ARG A 105 -11.99 2.58 1.07
C ARG A 105 -10.76 3.40 1.44
N LEU A 106 -9.69 2.76 1.87
CA LEU A 106 -8.43 3.45 2.19
C LEU A 106 -7.81 4.10 0.94
N ALA A 107 -7.78 3.38 -0.18
CA ALA A 107 -7.35 3.93 -1.48
C ALA A 107 -8.21 5.14 -1.88
N ARG A 108 -9.52 5.11 -1.57
CA ARG A 108 -10.40 6.25 -1.84
C ARG A 108 -10.10 7.45 -0.95
N VAL A 109 -9.72 7.26 0.31
CA VAL A 109 -9.27 8.35 1.19
C VAL A 109 -8.03 9.01 0.59
N TRP A 110 -7.06 8.21 0.17
CA TRP A 110 -5.86 8.69 -0.53
C TRP A 110 -6.20 9.49 -1.80
N ALA A 111 -7.07 8.96 -2.66
CA ALA A 111 -7.50 9.67 -3.85
C ALA A 111 -8.14 11.02 -3.52
N ASN A 112 -9.08 11.04 -2.56
CA ASN A 112 -9.73 12.27 -2.13
C ASN A 112 -8.72 13.31 -1.58
N ARG A 113 -7.65 12.87 -0.91
CA ARG A 113 -6.61 13.79 -0.40
C ARG A 113 -5.71 14.30 -1.51
N LEU A 114 -5.19 13.43 -2.34
CA LEU A 114 -4.27 13.80 -3.42
C LEU A 114 -4.97 14.66 -4.49
N ASP A 115 -6.22 14.36 -4.83
CA ASP A 115 -6.99 15.11 -5.84
C ASP A 115 -7.45 16.49 -5.34
N ALA A 116 -7.40 16.74 -4.03
CA ALA A 116 -7.78 18.03 -3.45
C ALA A 116 -6.63 19.06 -3.46
N LEU A 117 -5.40 18.62 -3.72
CA LEU A 117 -4.20 19.45 -3.73
C LEU A 117 -3.89 19.94 -5.15
N THR A 118 -3.34 21.15 -5.26
CA THR A 118 -2.78 21.64 -6.53
C THR A 118 -1.45 20.94 -6.84
N ASP A 119 -1.01 21.01 -8.09
CA ASP A 119 0.31 20.47 -8.46
C ASP A 119 1.45 21.09 -7.64
N GLU A 120 1.39 22.40 -7.38
CA GLU A 120 2.35 23.08 -6.52
C GLU A 120 2.34 22.53 -5.09
N GLN A 121 1.17 22.28 -4.50
CA GLN A 121 1.08 21.70 -3.15
C GLN A 121 1.54 20.23 -3.10
N LEU A 122 1.41 19.50 -4.20
CA LEU A 122 1.88 18.12 -4.31
C LEU A 122 3.41 18.05 -4.39
N ASP A 123 4.04 19.04 -5.02
CA ASP A 123 5.48 19.10 -5.28
C ASP A 123 6.26 19.90 -4.22
N ASP A 124 5.65 20.94 -3.64
CA ASP A 124 6.18 21.77 -2.54
C ASP A 124 5.36 21.54 -1.24
N SER A 125 5.32 20.28 -0.81
CA SER A 125 4.54 19.89 0.37
C SER A 125 5.23 20.30 1.68
N PRO A 126 4.48 20.65 2.74
CA PRO A 126 5.04 21.03 4.03
C PRO A 126 5.79 19.89 4.72
N GLY A 127 6.82 20.23 5.51
CA GLY A 127 7.64 19.28 6.26
C GLY A 127 8.92 18.85 5.54
N GLU A 128 9.79 18.11 6.23
CA GLU A 128 11.00 17.53 5.64
C GLU A 128 10.71 16.18 4.98
N GLY A 129 11.52 15.77 3.99
CA GLY A 129 11.43 14.46 3.35
C GLY A 129 10.86 14.52 1.93
N TRP A 130 10.19 13.44 1.51
CA TRP A 130 9.55 13.36 0.21
C TRP A 130 8.35 14.30 0.09
N SER A 131 8.18 14.85 -1.11
CA SER A 131 6.97 15.56 -1.49
C SER A 131 5.73 14.65 -1.44
N PHE A 132 4.52 15.20 -1.37
CA PHE A 132 3.31 14.39 -1.40
C PHE A 132 3.16 13.59 -2.72
N ARG A 133 3.66 14.13 -3.84
CA ARG A 133 3.73 13.39 -5.12
C ARG A 133 4.69 12.20 -5.02
N GLU A 134 5.85 12.41 -4.43
CA GLU A 134 6.84 11.34 -4.23
C GLU A 134 6.36 10.28 -3.24
N LEU A 135 5.65 10.67 -2.17
CA LEU A 135 4.99 9.73 -1.26
C LEU A 135 3.97 8.84 -1.98
N ALA A 136 3.10 9.44 -2.79
CA ALA A 136 2.13 8.68 -3.59
C ALA A 136 2.83 7.70 -4.55
N ARG A 137 3.96 8.09 -5.13
CA ARG A 137 4.79 7.19 -5.94
C ARG A 137 5.41 6.09 -5.10
N HIS A 138 5.98 6.42 -3.93
CA HIS A 138 6.60 5.44 -3.04
C HIS A 138 5.60 4.37 -2.58
N LEU A 139 4.35 4.76 -2.30
CA LEU A 139 3.29 3.82 -1.96
C LEU A 139 3.06 2.75 -3.02
N THR A 140 3.35 3.01 -4.30
CA THR A 140 3.23 1.99 -5.36
C THR A 140 4.18 0.81 -5.14
N GLU A 141 5.29 1.01 -4.43
CA GLU A 141 6.24 -0.06 -4.07
C GLU A 141 5.62 -1.07 -3.10
N SER A 142 4.48 -0.76 -2.47
CA SER A 142 3.72 -1.72 -1.65
C SER A 142 3.26 -2.95 -2.44
N ALA A 143 3.12 -2.83 -3.78
CA ALA A 143 2.82 -3.95 -4.66
C ALA A 143 3.81 -5.11 -4.48
N TYR A 144 5.07 -4.81 -4.13
CA TYR A 144 6.10 -5.80 -3.83
C TYR A 144 5.63 -6.90 -2.87
N TYR A 145 4.87 -6.56 -1.82
CA TYR A 145 4.41 -7.56 -0.87
C TYR A 145 3.40 -8.54 -1.48
N ALA A 146 2.54 -8.06 -2.38
CA ALA A 146 1.59 -8.91 -3.09
C ALA A 146 2.31 -9.70 -4.20
N ASP A 147 3.22 -9.07 -4.93
CA ASP A 147 4.01 -9.70 -5.99
C ASP A 147 4.89 -10.83 -5.43
N ALA A 148 5.41 -10.68 -4.22
CA ALA A 148 6.18 -11.72 -3.54
C ALA A 148 5.35 -12.96 -3.19
N VAL A 149 4.04 -12.82 -2.95
CA VAL A 149 3.12 -13.97 -2.82
C VAL A 149 2.74 -14.51 -4.19
N GLY A 150 2.51 -13.62 -5.16
CA GLY A 150 2.25 -13.97 -6.56
C GLY A 150 0.81 -14.40 -6.84
N ASP A 151 0.59 -14.87 -8.07
CA ASP A 151 -0.67 -15.44 -8.53
C ASP A 151 -0.72 -16.95 -8.19
N LEU A 152 -1.78 -17.38 -7.47
CA LEU A 152 -1.99 -18.76 -7.03
C LEU A 152 -3.17 -19.46 -7.77
N SER A 153 -3.51 -18.99 -8.98
CA SER A 153 -4.59 -19.56 -9.80
C SER A 153 -4.26 -20.90 -10.48
#